data_AF-A0AAJ4SJQ1-F1
#
_entry.id   AF-A0AAJ4SJQ1-F1
#
_cell.length_a   1.000
_cell.length_b   1.000
_cell.length_c   1.000
_cell.angle_alpha   90.00
_cell.angle_beta   90.00
_cell.angle_gamma   90.00
#
_symmetry.space_group_name_H-M   'P 1'
#
loop_
_entity.id
_entity.type
_entity.pdbx_description
1 polymer ?
#
loop_
_entity_poly.entity_id
_entity_poly.type
_entity_poly.pdbx_seq_one_letter_code
_entity_poly.pdbx_strand_id
1 'polypeptide(L)'
;MQSNTTRCIDENQDNETLKDMTKSGKQRPWREKKIDNVSYADILEILKIKKAFNVKQCGNVLEFKPTDEGYLKLHKTWFCKSKLCPVCNWRRAMKNSYQAQRVIEEVVKEKPKARWLFLTLSTKNAIDGDTLEQSLKHLTKAFDRLS
;
A
#
# COMPACT_ATOMS: atom_id res chain seq x y z
N MET A 1 -24.51 -18.51 7.40
CA MET A 1 -23.46 -19.10 6.54
C MET A 1 -23.66 -18.53 5.15
N GLN A 2 -22.82 -17.59 4.71
CA GLN A 2 -22.90 -17.05 3.34
C GLN A 2 -22.07 -17.96 2.44
N SER A 3 -22.75 -18.72 1.58
CA SER A 3 -22.14 -19.56 0.56
C SER A 3 -21.53 -18.68 -0.54
N ASN A 4 -20.22 -18.44 -0.47
CA ASN A 4 -19.46 -17.87 -1.59
C ASN A 4 -19.21 -18.99 -2.60
N THR A 5 -20.25 -19.40 -3.32
CA THR A 5 -20.11 -20.38 -4.40
C THR A 5 -19.52 -19.66 -5.61
N THR A 6 -18.20 -19.78 -5.77
CA THR A 6 -17.45 -19.23 -6.89
C THR A 6 -17.86 -19.93 -8.18
N ARG A 7 -18.81 -19.36 -8.92
CA ARG A 7 -18.93 -19.65 -10.35
C ARG A 7 -17.77 -18.94 -11.05
N CYS A 8 -17.11 -19.60 -12.01
CA CYS A 8 -16.28 -18.91 -12.99
C CYS A 8 -17.23 -17.98 -13.76
N ILE A 9 -17.12 -16.68 -13.51
CA ILE A 9 -17.90 -15.66 -14.21
C ILE A 9 -16.93 -15.07 -15.24
N ASP A 10 -17.13 -15.43 -16.50
CA ASP A 10 -16.38 -14.87 -17.65
C ASP A 10 -16.93 -13.51 -18.08
N GLU A 11 -18.03 -13.06 -17.45
CA GLU A 11 -18.67 -11.76 -17.69
C GLU A 11 -18.05 -10.66 -16.81
N ASN A 12 -17.95 -9.45 -17.38
CA ASN A 12 -17.46 -8.29 -16.65
C ASN A 12 -18.44 -7.90 -15.54
N GLN A 13 -18.02 -7.94 -14.28
CA GLN A 13 -18.85 -7.66 -13.10
C GLN A 13 -19.08 -6.16 -12.84
N ASP A 14 -19.03 -5.32 -13.89
CA ASP A 14 -19.17 -3.85 -13.77
C ASP A 14 -20.50 -3.42 -13.12
N ASN A 15 -21.51 -4.30 -13.10
CA ASN A 15 -22.84 -4.03 -12.55
C ASN A 15 -22.94 -4.24 -11.02
N GLU A 16 -21.93 -4.81 -10.37
CA GLU A 16 -21.95 -5.08 -8.91
C GLU A 16 -20.83 -4.35 -8.16
N THR A 17 -21.14 -3.89 -6.94
CA THR A 17 -20.11 -3.27 -6.09
C THR A 17 -19.18 -4.34 -5.50
N LEU A 18 -17.88 -4.21 -5.76
CA LEU A 18 -16.84 -5.08 -5.21
C LEU A 18 -16.90 -5.16 -3.66
N LYS A 19 -17.02 -6.39 -3.15
CA LYS A 19 -16.91 -6.73 -1.72
C LYS A 19 -15.67 -7.57 -1.45
N ASP A 20 -14.53 -6.91 -1.23
CA ASP A 20 -13.27 -7.54 -0.83
C ASP A 20 -13.11 -7.48 0.70
N MET A 21 -13.23 -8.63 1.36
CA MET A 21 -13.24 -8.77 2.83
C MET A 21 -11.95 -9.43 3.32
N THR A 22 -11.40 -8.96 4.45
CA THR A 22 -10.29 -9.62 5.13
C THR A 22 -10.74 -10.88 5.87
N LYS A 23 -9.79 -11.73 6.30
CA LYS A 23 -10.07 -12.87 7.20
C LYS A 23 -10.77 -12.46 8.51
N SER A 24 -10.58 -11.22 8.95
CA SER A 24 -11.25 -10.64 10.13
C SER A 24 -12.63 -10.04 9.85
N GLY A 25 -13.14 -10.14 8.62
CA GLY A 25 -14.45 -9.59 8.24
C GLY A 25 -14.46 -8.08 7.99
N LYS A 26 -13.30 -7.42 7.89
CA LYS A 26 -13.23 -5.99 7.56
C LYS A 26 -13.14 -5.80 6.04
N GLN A 27 -13.95 -4.90 5.49
CA GLN A 27 -13.86 -4.54 4.07
C GLN A 27 -12.56 -3.79 3.77
N ARG A 28 -11.89 -4.14 2.67
CA ARG A 28 -10.72 -3.40 2.20
C ARG A 28 -11.12 -2.02 1.68
N PRO A 29 -10.39 -0.95 2.03
CA PRO A 29 -10.77 0.43 1.73
C PRO A 29 -10.47 0.85 0.27
N TRP A 30 -10.80 0.01 -0.72
CA TRP A 30 -10.57 0.32 -2.14
C TRP A 30 -11.22 1.64 -2.55
N ARG A 31 -12.49 1.84 -2.18
CA ARG A 31 -13.25 3.06 -2.49
C ARG A 31 -12.63 4.31 -1.88
N GLU A 32 -12.34 4.29 -0.58
CA GLU A 32 -11.70 5.39 0.14
C GLU A 32 -10.36 5.77 -0.52
N LYS A 33 -9.49 4.77 -0.74
CA LYS A 33 -8.19 5.00 -1.39
C LYS A 33 -8.31 5.45 -2.83
N LYS A 34 -9.39 5.08 -3.52
CA LYS A 34 -9.66 5.57 -4.88
C LYS A 34 -10.12 7.02 -4.89
N ILE A 35 -10.97 7.44 -3.96
CA ILE A 35 -11.39 8.83 -3.79
C ILE A 35 -10.19 9.72 -3.49
N ASP A 36 -9.36 9.34 -2.51
CA ASP A 36 -8.12 10.05 -2.17
C ASP A 36 -7.19 10.15 -3.40
N ASN A 37 -7.12 9.08 -4.19
CA ASN A 37 -6.29 9.00 -5.38
C ASN A 37 -6.75 9.94 -6.50
N VAL A 38 -8.07 10.09 -6.70
CA VAL A 38 -8.63 11.04 -7.66
C VAL A 38 -8.35 12.47 -7.20
N SER A 39 -8.62 12.79 -5.92
CA SER A 39 -8.32 14.11 -5.35
C SER A 39 -6.84 14.49 -5.51
N TYR A 40 -5.94 13.56 -5.21
CA TYR A 40 -4.49 13.78 -5.42
C TYR A 40 -4.14 13.95 -6.91
N ALA A 41 -4.80 13.23 -7.82
CA ALA A 41 -4.58 13.40 -9.25
C ALA A 41 -5.00 14.80 -9.74
N ASP A 42 -6.10 15.34 -9.22
CA ASP A 42 -6.59 16.67 -9.59
C ASP A 42 -5.60 17.76 -9.13
N ILE A 43 -4.99 17.62 -7.94
CA ILE A 43 -3.90 18.50 -7.50
C ILE A 43 -2.70 18.41 -8.45
N LEU A 44 -2.30 17.21 -8.86
CA LEU A 44 -1.20 17.03 -9.82
C LEU A 44 -1.51 17.66 -11.19
N GLU A 45 -2.77 17.63 -11.61
CA GLU A 45 -3.25 18.23 -12.84
C GLU A 45 -3.16 19.76 -12.78
N ILE A 46 -3.61 20.38 -11.68
CA ILE A 46 -3.45 21.82 -11.41
C ILE A 46 -1.98 22.23 -11.47
N LEU A 47 -1.10 21.43 -10.86
CA LEU A 47 0.35 21.65 -10.86
C LEU A 47 1.03 21.28 -12.20
N LYS A 48 0.27 20.85 -13.22
CA LYS A 48 0.75 20.43 -14.55
C LYS A 48 1.81 19.33 -14.48
N ILE A 49 1.72 18.43 -13.50
CA ILE A 49 2.62 17.29 -13.34
C ILE A 49 2.18 16.16 -14.27
N LYS A 50 3.06 15.73 -15.18
CA LYS A 50 2.81 14.68 -16.19
C LYS A 50 2.20 13.37 -15.65
N LYS A 51 2.42 13.06 -14.36
CA LYS A 51 1.93 11.84 -13.71
C LYS A 51 0.43 11.88 -13.35
N ALA A 52 -0.24 13.03 -13.44
CA ALA A 52 -1.64 13.19 -13.04
C ALA A 52 -2.57 12.11 -13.65
N PHE A 53 -2.49 11.92 -14.97
CA PHE A 53 -3.28 10.93 -15.69
C PHE A 53 -3.06 9.50 -15.15
N ASN A 54 -1.80 9.06 -15.04
CA ASN A 54 -1.47 7.73 -14.53
C ASN A 54 -1.93 7.53 -13.08
N VAL A 55 -1.84 8.58 -12.25
CA VAL A 55 -2.34 8.54 -10.88
C VAL A 55 -3.85 8.41 -10.89
N LYS A 56 -4.59 9.18 -11.69
CA LYS A 56 -6.06 9.12 -11.81
C LYS A 56 -6.56 7.74 -12.25
N GLN A 57 -5.84 7.07 -13.16
CA GLN A 57 -6.18 5.74 -13.67
C GLN A 57 -5.74 4.58 -12.77
N CYS A 58 -4.99 4.85 -11.69
CA CYS A 58 -4.41 3.83 -10.84
C CYS A 58 -5.49 2.96 -10.18
N GLY A 59 -5.39 1.64 -10.35
CA GLY A 59 -6.33 0.69 -9.75
C GLY A 59 -7.75 0.74 -10.30
N ASN A 60 -7.95 1.25 -11.53
CA ASN A 60 -9.27 1.27 -12.18
C ASN A 60 -9.77 -0.13 -12.52
N VAL A 61 -8.86 -1.02 -12.92
CA VAL A 61 -9.19 -2.41 -13.23
C VAL A 61 -8.58 -3.32 -12.17
N LEU A 62 -9.42 -4.17 -11.58
CA LEU A 62 -9.04 -5.17 -10.59
C LEU A 62 -9.52 -6.55 -11.06
N GLU A 63 -8.58 -7.41 -11.42
CA GLU A 63 -8.87 -8.80 -11.78
C GLU A 63 -8.62 -9.67 -10.55
N PHE A 64 -9.64 -10.41 -10.12
CA PHE A 64 -9.53 -11.40 -9.05
C PHE A 64 -9.61 -12.81 -9.63
N LYS A 65 -8.93 -13.76 -8.98
CA LYS A 65 -9.07 -15.19 -9.28
C LYS A 65 -9.43 -15.95 -8.00
N PRO A 66 -10.25 -17.00 -8.08
CA PRO A 66 -10.45 -17.91 -6.97
C PRO A 66 -9.14 -18.60 -6.60
N THR A 67 -8.94 -18.79 -5.30
CA THR A 67 -7.91 -19.67 -4.76
C THR A 67 -8.49 -21.05 -4.48
N ASP A 68 -7.63 -22.05 -4.32
CA ASP A 68 -8.03 -23.42 -3.93
C ASP A 68 -8.79 -23.45 -2.59
N GLU A 69 -8.53 -22.49 -1.70
CA GLU A 69 -9.23 -22.28 -0.42
C GLU A 69 -10.62 -21.61 -0.56
N GLY A 70 -11.09 -21.34 -1.77
CA GLY A 70 -12.44 -20.84 -2.06
C GLY A 70 -12.65 -19.32 -1.92
N TYR A 71 -11.61 -18.52 -1.64
CA TYR A 71 -11.71 -17.05 -1.63
C TYR A 71 -11.14 -16.42 -2.90
N LEU A 72 -11.57 -15.18 -3.20
CA LEU A 72 -11.03 -14.39 -4.31
C LEU A 72 -9.73 -13.70 -3.91
N LYS A 73 -8.69 -13.84 -4.72
CA LYS A 73 -7.41 -13.16 -4.55
C LYS A 73 -7.15 -12.24 -5.73
N LEU A 74 -6.72 -11.02 -5.44
CA LEU A 74 -6.32 -10.07 -6.48
C LEU A 74 -5.18 -10.67 -7.30
N HIS A 75 -5.46 -10.91 -8.57
CA HIS A 75 -4.56 -11.54 -9.53
C HIS A 75 -3.81 -10.49 -10.35
N LYS A 76 -4.52 -9.49 -10.89
CA LYS A 76 -3.93 -8.49 -11.78
C LYS A 76 -4.60 -7.13 -11.64
N THR A 77 -3.79 -6.08 -11.76
CA THR A 77 -4.23 -4.69 -11.72
C THR A 77 -3.07 -3.78 -12.18
N TRP A 78 -3.39 -2.54 -12.53
CA TRP A 78 -2.43 -1.55 -13.01
C TRP A 78 -2.24 -0.45 -11.97
N PHE A 79 -1.03 -0.40 -11.41
CA PHE A 79 -0.63 0.59 -10.42
C PHE A 79 0.35 1.61 -11.02
N CYS A 80 0.15 2.89 -10.72
CA CYS A 80 1.03 3.96 -11.19
C CYS A 80 2.40 4.01 -10.50
N LYS A 81 2.57 3.30 -9.38
CA LYS A 81 3.79 3.22 -8.55
C LYS A 81 4.30 4.57 -8.00
N SER A 82 3.52 5.64 -8.12
CA SER A 82 3.86 6.94 -7.53
C SER A 82 3.90 6.86 -6.00
N LYS A 83 4.92 7.46 -5.39
CA LYS A 83 5.16 7.37 -3.93
C LYS A 83 4.00 7.91 -3.10
N LEU A 84 3.35 8.97 -3.58
CA LEU A 84 2.25 9.65 -2.90
C LEU A 84 0.87 9.20 -3.39
N CYS A 85 0.78 8.25 -4.33
CA CYS A 85 -0.51 7.72 -4.76
C CYS A 85 -1.15 6.93 -3.60
N PRO A 86 -2.34 7.29 -3.10
CA PRO A 86 -2.98 6.64 -1.96
C PRO A 86 -3.21 5.13 -2.15
N VAL A 87 -3.66 4.71 -3.34
CA VAL A 87 -3.82 3.29 -3.69
C VAL A 87 -2.48 2.54 -3.64
N CYS A 88 -1.45 3.08 -4.29
CA CYS A 88 -0.13 2.45 -4.34
C CYS A 88 0.53 2.40 -2.95
N ASN A 89 0.41 3.47 -2.17
CA ASN A 89 0.99 3.57 -0.84
C ASN A 89 0.32 2.58 0.12
N TRP A 90 -1.01 2.48 0.09
CA TRP A 90 -1.75 1.47 0.85
C TRP A 90 -1.35 0.04 0.48
N ARG A 91 -1.24 -0.28 -0.83
CA ARG A 91 -0.76 -1.60 -1.29
C ARG A 91 0.65 -1.91 -0.81
N ARG A 92 1.55 -0.91 -0.84
CA ARG A 92 2.91 -1.03 -0.34
C ARG A 92 2.94 -1.26 1.16
N ALA A 93 2.15 -0.52 1.93
CA ALA A 93 2.03 -0.71 3.37
C ALA A 93 1.60 -2.14 3.71
N MET A 94 0.58 -2.69 3.03
CA MET A 94 0.16 -4.08 3.24
C MET A 94 1.27 -5.09 2.94
N LYS A 95 2.02 -4.91 1.85
CA LYS A 95 3.16 -5.77 1.51
C LYS A 95 4.25 -5.68 2.60
N ASN A 96 4.60 -4.47 3.00
CA ASN A 96 5.64 -4.23 4.01
C ASN A 96 5.26 -4.83 5.36
N SER A 97 4.01 -4.69 5.80
CA SER A 97 3.53 -5.31 7.04
C SER A 97 3.64 -6.84 6.99
N TYR A 98 3.27 -7.45 5.87
CA TYR A 98 3.39 -8.90 5.70
C TYR A 98 4.86 -9.37 5.73
N GLN A 99 5.75 -8.66 5.02
CA GLN A 99 7.17 -8.99 5.03
C GLN A 99 7.79 -8.81 6.41
N ALA A 100 7.45 -7.72 7.12
CA ALA A 100 7.91 -7.48 8.48
C ALA A 100 7.43 -8.58 9.44
N GLN A 101 6.18 -9.00 9.35
CA GLN A 101 5.64 -10.09 10.15
C GLN A 101 6.45 -11.38 9.95
N ARG A 102 6.76 -11.76 8.69
CA ARG A 102 7.57 -12.95 8.40
C ARG A 102 8.99 -12.88 9.00
N VAL A 103 9.61 -11.70 8.95
CA VAL A 103 10.93 -11.49 9.57
C VAL A 103 10.84 -11.64 11.08
N ILE A 104 9.81 -11.05 11.70
CA ILE A 104 9.57 -11.17 13.15
C ILE A 104 9.34 -12.63 13.55
N GLU A 105 8.51 -13.36 12.81
CA GLU A 105 8.22 -14.78 13.05
C GLU A 105 9.51 -15.62 13.06
N GLU A 106 10.45 -15.33 12.16
CA GLU A 106 11.72 -16.06 12.12
C GLU A 106 12.67 -15.67 13.25
N VAL A 107 12.78 -14.37 13.56
CA VAL A 107 13.61 -13.89 14.68
C VAL A 107 13.14 -14.46 16.02
N VAL A 108 11.82 -14.59 16.23
CA VAL A 108 11.28 -15.18 17.46
C VAL A 108 11.65 -16.66 17.59
N LYS A 109 11.70 -17.43 16.49
CA LYS A 109 12.14 -18.83 16.50
C LYS A 109 13.64 -18.95 16.79
N GLU A 110 14.46 -18.18 16.11
CA GLU A 110 15.92 -18.25 16.25
C GLU A 110 16.40 -17.70 17.61
N LYS A 111 15.77 -16.63 18.09
CA LYS A 111 16.19 -15.88 19.29
C LYS A 111 15.00 -15.64 20.22
N PRO A 112 14.46 -16.67 20.89
CA PRO A 112 13.26 -16.56 21.72
C PRO A 112 13.44 -15.63 22.95
N LYS A 113 14.68 -15.39 23.39
CA LYS A 113 15.01 -14.47 24.49
C LYS A 113 15.33 -13.05 24.03
N ALA A 114 15.29 -12.77 22.71
CA ALA A 114 15.55 -11.43 22.19
C ALA A 114 14.48 -10.44 22.67
N ARG A 115 14.88 -9.18 22.82
CA ARG A 115 13.98 -8.07 23.16
C ARG A 115 13.93 -7.09 22.01
N TRP A 116 12.73 -6.62 21.70
CA TRP A 116 12.53 -5.59 20.69
C TRP A 116 12.79 -4.21 21.27
N LEU A 117 13.56 -3.39 20.54
CA LEU A 117 13.75 -1.98 20.84
C LEU A 117 13.05 -1.16 19.77
N PHE A 118 12.09 -0.35 20.19
CA PHE A 118 11.49 0.66 19.32
C PHE A 118 12.23 1.99 19.51
N LEU A 119 13.13 2.30 18.57
CA LEU A 119 13.94 3.51 18.60
C LEU A 119 13.34 4.57 17.67
N THR A 120 13.01 5.75 18.22
CA THR A 120 12.58 6.90 17.43
C THR A 120 13.70 7.94 17.43
N LEU A 121 14.26 8.22 16.25
CA LEU A 121 15.27 9.26 16.04
C LEU A 121 14.59 10.46 15.35
N SER A 122 14.76 11.66 15.92
CA SER A 122 14.17 12.89 15.39
C SER A 122 15.23 13.96 15.15
N THR A 123 14.93 14.89 14.24
CA THR A 123 15.75 16.08 13.96
C THR A 123 14.85 17.31 13.98
N LYS A 124 15.43 18.50 14.11
CA LYS A 124 14.67 19.75 14.00
C LYS A 124 14.06 19.87 12.60
N ASN A 125 12.87 20.46 12.51
CA ASN A 125 12.22 20.68 11.22
C ASN A 125 13.10 21.56 10.31
N ALA A 126 13.14 21.21 9.01
CA ALA A 126 13.74 22.07 8.00
C ALA A 126 12.88 23.34 7.80
N ILE A 127 13.54 24.47 7.54
CA ILE A 127 12.90 25.78 7.44
C ILE A 127 12.50 26.08 5.99
N ASP A 128 13.26 25.55 5.03
CA ASP A 128 13.15 25.81 3.61
C ASP A 128 13.57 24.58 2.77
N GLY A 129 13.52 24.71 1.44
CA GLY A 129 13.83 23.62 0.51
C GLY A 129 15.29 23.18 0.53
N ASP A 130 16.24 24.11 0.66
CA ASP A 130 17.68 23.80 0.66
C ASP A 130 18.06 23.10 1.97
N THR A 131 17.54 23.59 3.10
CA THR A 131 17.77 22.95 4.41
C THR A 131 17.08 21.59 4.51
N LEU A 132 15.96 21.38 3.81
CA LEU A 132 15.29 20.07 3.74
C LEU A 132 16.15 19.03 3.04
N GLU A 133 16.71 19.36 1.88
CA GLU A 133 17.55 18.42 1.15
C GLU A 133 18.80 18.04 1.96
N GLN A 134 19.45 19.03 2.59
CA GLN A 134 20.60 18.80 3.46
C GLN A 134 20.24 17.92 4.66
N SER A 135 19.11 18.18 5.32
CA SER A 135 18.63 17.39 6.46
C SER A 135 18.35 15.94 6.06
N LEU A 136 17.71 15.71 4.91
CA LEU A 136 17.47 14.37 4.39
C LEU A 136 18.77 13.62 4.10
N LYS A 137 19.76 14.28 3.48
CA LYS A 137 21.09 13.71 3.25
C LYS A 137 21.79 13.35 4.56
N HIS A 138 21.71 14.23 5.56
CA HIS A 138 22.29 14.01 6.87
C HIS A 138 21.65 12.81 7.58
N LEU A 139 20.32 12.69 7.55
CA LEU A 139 19.57 11.57 8.13
C LEU A 139 19.99 10.23 7.53
N THR A 140 20.08 10.14 6.20
CA THR A 140 20.53 8.91 5.53
C THR A 140 21.96 8.55 5.95
N LYS A 141 22.90 9.51 5.93
CA LYS A 141 24.29 9.28 6.38
C LYS A 141 24.41 8.91 7.86
N ALA A 142 23.54 9.46 8.72
CA ALA A 142 23.51 9.10 10.13
C ALA A 142 23.01 7.67 10.33
N PHE A 143 22.02 7.25 9.56
CA PHE A 143 21.51 5.89 9.59
C PHE A 143 22.55 4.88 9.08
N ASP A 144 23.25 5.20 7.98
CA ASP A 144 24.32 4.34 7.43
C ASP A 144 25.51 4.16 8.39
N ARG A 145 25.72 5.09 9.32
CA ARG A 145 26.74 4.98 10.37
C ARG A 145 26.28 4.15 11.58
N LEU A 146 24.97 3.96 11.73
CA LEU A 146 24.37 3.18 12.81
C LEU A 146 24.30 1.68 12.47
N SER A 147 24.23 1.34 11.17
CA SER A 147 24.25 -0.02 10.65
C SER A 147 25.63 -0.65 10.64
#